data_AF-A0A0C2CVM2-F1
#
_entry.id   AF-A0A0C2CVM2-F1
#
_cell.length_a   1.000
_cell.length_b   1.000
_cell.length_c   1.000
_cell.angle_alpha   90.00
_cell.angle_beta   90.00
_cell.angle_gamma   90.00
#
_symmetry.space_group_name_H-M   'P 1'
#
loop_
_entity.id
_entity.type
_entity.pdbx_description
1 polymer ?
#
loop_
_entity_poly.entity_id
_entity_poly.type
_entity_poly.pdbx_seq_one_letter_code
_entity_poly.pdbx_strand_id
1 'polypeptide(L)'
;MEYADDLNIYREVSESEDTSKAQNHAESEEERYVGSMLLEPRSLFLMTDDAYENLLHGIKEVTEDVIDEKIFNGEEHRGKTLTFLHNPPCPCRVEAEHVQQTTQA
;
A
#
# COMPACT_ATOMS: atom_id res chain seq x y z
N MET A 1 -2.49 9.40 21.93
CA MET A 1 -1.57 8.39 21.37
C MET A 1 -2.19 7.98 20.06
N GLU A 2 -1.64 8.47 18.96
CA GLU A 2 -2.14 8.27 17.59
C GLU A 2 -1.62 6.92 17.11
N TYR A 3 -2.53 5.99 16.86
CA TYR A 3 -2.26 4.73 16.17
C TYR A 3 -2.84 4.89 14.77
N ALA A 4 -2.10 4.55 13.72
CA ALA A 4 -2.60 4.45 12.35
C ALA A 4 -1.66 3.52 11.57
N ASP A 5 -2.17 2.87 10.53
CA ASP A 5 -1.38 1.99 9.66
C ASP A 5 -0.97 2.72 8.37
N ASP A 6 0.25 2.50 7.89
CA ASP A 6 0.73 3.03 6.60
C ASP A 6 0.51 2.04 5.45
N LEU A 7 -0.46 2.34 4.55
CA LEU A 7 -0.77 1.52 3.39
C LEU A 7 0.06 1.96 2.18
N ASN A 8 1.11 1.23 1.86
CA ASN A 8 1.98 1.48 0.72
C ASN A 8 1.30 1.11 -0.60
N ILE A 9 1.56 1.90 -1.64
CA ILE A 9 1.04 1.72 -3.01
C ILE A 9 2.22 1.69 -3.98
N TYR A 10 2.28 0.66 -4.83
CA TYR A 10 3.34 0.38 -5.78
C TYR A 10 2.76 0.15 -7.17
N ARG A 11 3.55 0.49 -8.20
CA ARG A 11 3.27 0.07 -9.57
C ARG A 11 3.56 -1.43 -9.73
N GLU A 12 2.77 -2.08 -10.56
CA GLU A 12 3.06 -3.44 -11.00
C GLU A 12 4.38 -3.51 -11.77
N VAL A 13 5.06 -4.65 -11.63
CA VAL A 13 6.21 -4.96 -12.48
C VAL A 13 5.65 -5.36 -13.84
N SER A 14 5.87 -4.54 -14.86
CA SER A 14 5.64 -5.00 -16.22
C SER A 14 6.71 -6.03 -16.58
N GLU A 15 6.36 -7.31 -16.60
CA GLU A 15 7.19 -8.34 -17.23
C GLU A 15 7.12 -8.15 -18.76
N SER A 16 7.95 -7.26 -19.30
CA SER A 16 8.09 -7.16 -20.76
C SER A 16 8.93 -8.33 -21.27
N GLU A 17 8.28 -9.36 -21.81
CA GLU A 17 8.91 -10.36 -22.67
C GLU A 17 9.31 -9.74 -24.02
N ASP A 18 10.36 -8.92 -24.05
CA ASP A 18 10.99 -8.46 -25.31
C ASP A 18 12.46 -8.88 -25.36
N THR A 19 12.71 -9.99 -26.03
CA THR A 19 14.04 -10.46 -26.42
C THR A 19 14.67 -9.52 -27.46
N SER A 20 15.15 -8.34 -27.08
CA SER A 20 16.28 -7.64 -27.74
C SER A 20 16.49 -6.20 -27.21
N LYS A 21 17.07 -6.09 -26.00
CA LYS A 21 18.14 -5.14 -25.65
C LYS A 21 18.49 -5.31 -24.17
N ALA A 22 19.75 -5.59 -23.90
CA ALA A 22 20.26 -5.83 -22.56
C ALA A 22 20.29 -4.55 -21.73
N GLN A 23 19.25 -4.32 -20.92
CA GLN A 23 19.32 -3.66 -19.61
C GLN A 23 18.24 -4.27 -18.71
N ASN A 24 18.51 -5.45 -18.15
CA ASN A 24 17.75 -5.99 -17.01
C ASN A 24 18.06 -5.12 -15.79
N HIS A 25 17.34 -4.01 -15.62
CA HIS A 25 17.23 -3.38 -14.32
C HIS A 25 15.99 -3.99 -13.66
N ALA A 26 16.19 -4.90 -12.71
CA ALA A 26 15.10 -5.28 -11.82
C ALA A 26 14.68 -4.00 -11.10
N GLU A 27 13.53 -3.43 -11.47
CA GLU A 27 13.06 -2.20 -10.83
C GLU A 27 12.98 -2.41 -9.32
N SER A 28 13.69 -1.58 -8.57
CA SER A 28 13.72 -1.70 -7.12
C SER A 28 12.33 -1.38 -6.55
N GLU A 29 12.02 -1.87 -5.35
CA GLU A 29 10.76 -1.52 -4.67
C GLU A 29 10.60 0.00 -4.52
N GLU A 30 11.71 0.71 -4.35
CA GLU A 30 11.76 2.17 -4.23
C GLU A 30 11.40 2.89 -5.55
N GLU A 31 11.78 2.32 -6.70
CA GLU A 31 11.46 2.86 -8.02
C GLU A 31 9.97 2.69 -8.35
N ARG A 32 9.37 1.59 -7.90
CA ARG A 32 7.95 1.29 -8.10
C ARG A 32 7.03 1.96 -7.07
N TYR A 33 7.58 2.44 -5.96
CA TYR A 33 6.81 3.08 -4.89
C TYR A 33 6.18 4.38 -5.37
N VAL A 34 4.84 4.45 -5.31
CA VAL A 34 4.06 5.62 -5.72
C VAL A 34 3.88 6.57 -4.53
N GLY A 35 3.63 6.01 -3.36
CA GLY A 35 3.28 6.72 -2.14
C GLY A 35 2.53 5.80 -1.18
N SER A 36 1.97 6.38 -0.13
CA SER A 36 1.18 5.62 0.83
C SER A 36 0.03 6.43 1.41
N MET A 37 -0.83 5.74 2.16
CA MET A 37 -2.00 6.34 2.78
C MET A 37 -2.08 5.94 4.25
N LEU A 38 -2.23 6.95 5.10
CA LEU A 38 -2.38 6.78 6.54
C LEU A 38 -3.81 6.34 6.87
N LEU A 39 -3.95 5.18 7.49
CA LEU A 39 -5.24 4.60 7.86
C LEU A 39 -5.49 4.72 9.36
N GLU A 40 -6.36 5.65 9.73
CA GLU A 40 -6.76 5.83 11.12
C GLU A 40 -7.67 4.70 11.62
N PRO A 41 -7.75 4.45 12.94
CA PRO A 41 -8.61 3.43 13.52
C PRO A 41 -10.07 3.66 13.16
N ARG A 42 -10.72 2.61 12.62
CA ARG A 42 -12.12 2.64 12.14
C ARG A 42 -12.33 3.56 10.93
N SER A 43 -11.27 3.94 10.22
CA SER A 43 -11.38 4.54 8.90
C SER A 43 -11.80 3.49 7.85
N LEU A 44 -12.36 3.97 6.75
CA LEU A 44 -12.70 3.16 5.59
C LEU A 44 -11.87 3.66 4.40
N PHE A 45 -11.04 2.77 3.84
CA PHE A 45 -10.36 3.00 2.58
C PHE A 45 -11.11 2.28 1.46
N LEU A 46 -11.40 2.98 0.38
CA LEU A 46 -12.07 2.43 -0.80
C LEU A 46 -11.14 2.57 -2.00
N MET A 47 -10.83 1.45 -2.64
CA MET A 47 -10.03 1.41 -3.87
C MET A 47 -10.91 0.86 -4.99
N THR A 48 -10.92 1.53 -6.14
CA THR A 48 -11.76 1.17 -7.30
C THR A 48 -10.97 1.24 -8.60
N ASP A 49 -11.53 0.61 -9.63
CA ASP A 49 -11.06 0.71 -11.02
C ASP A 49 -9.56 0.37 -11.15
N ASP A 50 -8.83 1.19 -11.89
CA ASP A 50 -7.41 1.03 -12.22
C ASP A 50 -6.51 0.92 -10.98
N ALA A 51 -6.82 1.64 -9.91
CA ALA A 51 -6.04 1.58 -8.68
C ALA A 51 -6.19 0.23 -7.96
N TYR A 52 -7.34 -0.43 -8.12
CA TYR A 52 -7.56 -1.77 -7.58
C TYR A 52 -6.93 -2.85 -8.46
N GLU A 53 -7.04 -2.70 -9.78
CA GLU A 53 -6.64 -3.74 -10.74
C GLU A 53 -5.14 -3.74 -11.03
N ASN A 54 -4.49 -2.56 -11.08
CA ASN A 54 -3.15 -2.40 -11.63
C ASN A 54 -2.13 -1.81 -10.64
N LEU A 55 -2.51 -1.56 -9.38
CA LEU A 55 -1.60 -1.13 -8.33
C LEU A 55 -1.52 -2.15 -7.20
N LEU A 56 -0.29 -2.49 -6.84
CA LEU A 56 -0.02 -3.32 -5.68
C LEU A 56 -0.09 -2.46 -4.43
N HIS A 57 -0.70 -2.98 -3.38
CA HIS A 57 -0.79 -2.28 -2.11
C HIS A 57 -0.52 -3.24 -0.95
N GLY A 58 0.04 -2.71 0.13
CA GLY A 58 0.41 -3.53 1.28
C GLY A 58 0.78 -2.72 2.50
N ILE A 59 0.60 -3.33 3.67
CA ILE A 59 1.09 -2.78 4.93
C ILE A 59 2.41 -3.48 5.24
N LYS A 60 3.45 -2.69 5.54
CA LYS A 60 4.75 -3.23 5.89
C LYS A 60 4.73 -3.75 7.33
N GLU A 61 5.36 -4.90 7.58
CA GLU A 61 5.54 -5.41 8.94
C GLU A 61 6.67 -4.64 9.64
N VAL A 62 6.31 -3.52 10.28
CA VAL A 62 7.22 -2.66 11.06
C VAL A 62 6.62 -2.35 12.43
N THR A 63 7.47 -1.95 13.37
CA THR A 63 7.06 -1.53 14.73
C THR A 63 6.75 -0.04 14.83
N GLU A 64 7.18 0.73 13.82
CA GLU A 64 7.03 2.17 13.75
C GLU A 64 6.86 2.63 12.30
N ASP A 65 5.98 3.61 12.11
CA ASP A 65 5.73 4.26 10.81
C ASP A 65 6.25 5.70 10.85
N VAL A 66 6.94 6.12 9.78
CA VAL A 66 7.49 7.47 9.62
C VAL A 66 6.65 8.23 8.60
N ILE A 67 6.01 9.30 9.05
CA ILE A 67 5.14 10.08 8.18
C ILE A 67 5.96 11.09 7.36
N ASP A 68 6.22 10.74 6.11
CA ASP A 68 6.96 11.55 5.15
C ASP A 68 6.02 12.32 4.18
N GLU A 69 6.61 12.95 3.16
CA GLU A 69 5.86 13.71 2.15
C GLU A 69 5.13 12.83 1.12
N LYS A 70 5.39 11.52 1.13
CA LYS A 70 4.82 10.56 0.18
C LYS A 70 3.51 9.97 0.71
N ILE A 71 3.14 10.28 1.95
CA ILE A 71 1.83 9.96 2.53
C ILE A 71 0.79 10.97 2.07
N PHE A 72 -0.17 10.53 1.27
CA PHE A 72 -1.13 11.42 0.59
C PHE A 72 -2.01 12.24 1.54
N ASN A 73 -2.40 11.66 2.68
CA ASN A 73 -3.24 12.30 3.70
C ASN A 73 -2.47 12.62 4.99
N GLY A 74 -1.12 12.67 4.93
CA GLY A 74 -0.25 12.77 6.10
C GLY A 74 0.00 14.19 6.63
N GLU A 75 -0.60 15.24 6.05
CA GLU A 75 -0.29 16.65 6.35
C GLU A 75 -0.26 16.99 7.85
N GLU A 76 -1.23 16.50 8.62
CA GLU A 76 -1.34 16.76 10.06
C GLU A 76 -0.29 15.99 10.90
N HIS A 77 0.26 14.91 10.35
CA HIS A 77 1.22 14.04 11.03
C HIS A 77 2.63 14.12 10.43
N ARG A 78 2.89 15.01 9.47
CA ARG A 78 4.21 15.17 8.83
C ARG A 78 5.33 15.31 9.87
N GLY A 79 6.36 14.47 9.74
CA GLY A 79 7.51 14.44 10.63
C GLY A 79 7.26 13.79 11.99
N LYS A 80 6.09 13.18 12.22
CA LYS A 80 5.81 12.33 13.39
C LYS A 80 6.22 10.89 13.09
N THR A 81 6.54 10.16 14.15
CA THR A 81 6.71 8.70 14.15
C THR A 81 5.57 8.09 14.94
N LEU A 82 4.80 7.22 14.32
CA LEU A 82 3.71 6.48 14.97
C LEU A 82 4.26 5.14 15.46
N THR A 83 3.87 4.75 16.68
CA THR A 83 4.35 3.51 17.31
C THR A 83 3.19 2.60 17.65
N PHE A 84 3.37 1.31 17.39
CA PHE A 84 2.37 0.30 17.69
C PHE A 84 2.53 -0.22 19.13
N LEU A 85 1.52 0.01 19.99
CA LEU A 85 1.64 -0.21 21.44
C LEU A 85 1.37 -1.63 21.95
N HIS A 86 0.82 -2.49 21.11
CA HIS A 86 0.47 -3.84 21.55
C HIS A 86 1.55 -4.82 21.10
N ASN A 87 1.76 -5.88 21.87
CA ASN A 87 2.64 -6.98 21.49
C ASN A 87 1.81 -8.29 21.51
N PRO A 88 1.41 -8.83 20.35
CA PRO A 88 1.59 -8.24 19.03
C PRO A 88 0.56 -7.13 18.78
N PRO A 89 0.92 -6.07 18.04
CA PRO A 89 -0.03 -5.07 17.58
C PRO A 89 -0.65 -5.61 16.31
N CYS A 90 -1.76 -6.32 16.44
CA CYS A 90 -2.52 -6.80 15.30
C CYS A 90 -3.76 -5.89 15.16
N PRO A 91 -3.69 -4.79 14.39
CA PRO A 91 -4.90 -4.06 14.04
C PRO A 91 -5.87 -5.02 13.35
N CYS A 92 -7.13 -5.03 13.80
CA CYS A 92 -8.16 -5.82 13.15
C CYS A 92 -8.55 -5.14 11.84
N ARG A 93 -8.07 -5.66 10.71
CA ARG A 93 -8.46 -5.24 9.37
C ARG A 93 -9.63 -6.08 8.87
N VAL A 94 -10.60 -5.43 8.23
CA VAL A 94 -11.69 -6.09 7.53
C VAL A 94 -11.66 -5.63 6.09
N GLU A 95 -11.55 -6.59 5.18
CA GLU A 95 -11.62 -6.36 3.74
C GLU A 95 -12.89 -6.99 3.20
N ALA A 96 -13.53 -6.29 2.27
CA ALA A 96 -14.72 -6.79 1.60
C ALA A 96 -14.57 -6.47 0.11
N GLU A 97 -14.62 -7.51 -0.71
CA GLU A 97 -14.63 -7.41 -2.16
C GLU A 97 -15.91 -8.04 -2.73
N HIS A 98 -16.39 -7.50 -3.86
CA HIS A 98 -17.48 -8.10 -4.60
C HIS A 98 -16.92 -8.94 -5.75
N VAL A 99 -16.98 -10.26 -5.61
CA VAL A 99 -16.54 -11.20 -6.65
C VAL A 99 -17.66 -11.40 -7.68
N GLN A 100 -17.47 -10.91 -8.91
CA GLN A 100 -18.41 -11.15 -10.01
C GLN A 100 -18.37 -12.63 -10.42
N GLN A 101 -19.54 -13.27 -10.48
CA GLN A 101 -19.65 -14.64 -11.00
C GLN A 101 -19.59 -14.63 -12.53
N THR A 102 -18.58 -15.30 -13.10
CA THR A 102 -18.56 -15.59 -14.54
C THR A 102 -19.42 -16.83 -14.81
N THR A 103 -20.52 -16.66 -15.54
CA THR A 103 -21.26 -17.80 -16.07
C THR A 103 -20.49 -18.30 -17.29
N GLN A 104 -19.74 -19.39 -17.14
CA GLN A 104 -19.16 -20.10 -18.30
C GLN A 104 -20.30 -20.72 -19.11
N ALA A 105 -20.37 -20.40 -20.39
CA ALA A 105 -21.33 -20.93 -21.36
C ALA A 105 -20.74 -22.12 -22.12
#